data_AF-A0AA43CVE1-F1
#
_entry.id   AF-A0AA43CVE1-F1
#
_cell.length_a   1.000
_cell.length_b   1.000
_cell.length_c   1.000
_cell.angle_alpha   90.00
_cell.angle_beta   90.00
_cell.angle_gamma   90.00
#
_symmetry.space_group_name_H-M   'P 1'
#
loop_
_entity.id
_entity.type
_entity.pdbx_description
1 polymer ?
#
loop_
_entity_poly.entity_id
_entity_poly.type
_entity_poly.pdbx_seq_one_letter_code
_entity_poly.pdbx_strand_id
1 'polypeptide(L)'
;MGEVLSQQGLVNEAALDEALSEQKELRNRRVGEVRDPITAKTAIGASLTGHRVFSTLHTNNAPETVIRLIDRGMDPFNFADAMLGIIAQRLARRLCSGCKEAYHPKRDEYNDLVEA
;
A
#
# COMPACT_ATOMS: atom_id res chain seq x y z
N MET A 1 -10.89 -36.78 15.08
CA MET A 1 -11.10 -36.57 13.63
C MET A 1 -9.87 -35.99 12.94
N GLY A 2 -9.22 -34.94 13.45
CA GLY A 2 -8.05 -34.33 12.80
C GLY A 2 -6.84 -35.27 12.61
N GLU A 3 -6.47 -36.04 13.64
CA GLU A 3 -5.34 -37.00 13.54
C GLU A 3 -5.61 -38.16 12.57
N VAL A 4 -6.86 -38.60 12.47
CA VAL A 4 -7.28 -39.70 11.57
C VAL A 4 -7.19 -39.27 10.11
N LEU A 5 -7.51 -38.00 9.81
CA LEU A 5 -7.43 -37.43 8.46
C LEU A 5 -5.98 -37.16 8.04
N SER A 6 -5.10 -36.82 9.00
CA SER A 6 -3.66 -36.65 8.76
C SER A 6 -2.98 -37.99 8.43
N GLN A 7 -3.31 -39.07 9.16
CA GLN A 7 -2.80 -40.42 8.88
C GLN A 7 -3.27 -41.00 7.54
N GLN A 8 -4.38 -40.50 6.99
CA GLN A 8 -4.92 -40.87 5.68
C GLN A 8 -4.39 -40.02 4.51
N GLY A 9 -3.50 -39.06 4.78
CA GLY A 9 -2.93 -38.17 3.75
C GLY A 9 -3.91 -37.11 3.20
N LEU A 10 -5.08 -36.94 3.84
CA LEU A 10 -6.12 -36.01 3.41
C LEU A 10 -5.86 -34.55 3.86
N VAL A 11 -4.99 -34.37 4.85
CA VAL A 11 -4.45 -33.07 5.28
C VAL A 11 -2.95 -33.25 5.53
N ASN A 12 -2.12 -32.71 4.65
CA ASN A 12 -0.67 -32.64 4.81
C ASN A 12 -0.22 -31.16 4.96
N GLU A 13 0.97 -30.94 5.49
CA GLU A 13 1.50 -29.59 5.77
C GLU A 13 1.56 -28.72 4.50
N ALA A 14 1.85 -29.32 3.34
CA ALA A 14 1.84 -28.66 2.05
C ALA A 14 0.43 -28.16 1.61
N ALA A 15 -0.62 -28.97 1.80
CA ALA A 15 -1.99 -28.57 1.50
C ALA A 15 -2.49 -27.50 2.47
N LEU A 16 -2.03 -27.53 3.73
CA LEU A 16 -2.30 -26.46 4.68
C LEU A 16 -1.62 -25.15 4.25
N ASP A 17 -0.35 -25.20 3.82
CA ASP A 17 0.37 -24.03 3.33
C ASP A 17 -0.23 -23.46 2.03
N GLU A 18 -0.66 -24.33 1.11
CA GLU A 18 -1.36 -23.93 -0.12
C GLU A 18 -2.70 -23.26 0.22
N ALA A 19 -3.52 -23.87 1.07
CA ALA A 19 -4.77 -23.28 1.54
C ALA A 19 -4.54 -21.95 2.28
N LEU A 20 -3.52 -21.86 3.14
CA LEU A 20 -3.13 -20.62 3.81
C LEU A 20 -2.64 -19.56 2.82
N SER A 21 -1.97 -19.95 1.73
CA SER A 21 -1.54 -19.07 0.66
C SER A 21 -2.73 -18.52 -0.13
N GLU A 22 -3.69 -19.38 -0.50
CA GLU A 22 -4.94 -18.96 -1.16
C GLU A 22 -5.77 -18.03 -0.27
N GLN A 23 -5.87 -18.32 1.03
CA GLN A 23 -6.52 -17.44 2.00
C GLN A 23 -5.80 -16.09 2.16
N LYS A 24 -4.47 -16.05 2.04
CA LYS A 24 -3.69 -14.79 2.05
C LYS A 24 -3.98 -13.94 0.82
N GLU A 25 -4.14 -14.54 -0.36
CA GLU A 25 -4.55 -13.85 -1.58
C GLU A 25 -5.97 -13.29 -1.46
N LEU A 26 -6.91 -14.07 -0.89
CA LEU A 26 -8.28 -13.60 -0.62
C LEU A 26 -8.32 -12.42 0.35
N ARG A 27 -7.34 -12.31 1.26
CA ARG A 27 -7.23 -11.20 2.21
C ARG A 27 -6.67 -9.92 1.56
N ASN A 28 -5.92 -10.01 0.46
CA ASN A 28 -5.28 -8.85 -0.17
C ASN A 28 -6.14 -8.30 -1.32
N ARG A 29 -6.85 -7.20 -1.09
CA ARG A 29 -7.69 -6.57 -2.11
C ARG A 29 -6.98 -5.39 -2.77
N ARG A 30 -6.76 -5.45 -4.08
CA ARG A 30 -6.33 -4.28 -4.86
C ARG A 30 -7.54 -3.54 -5.41
N VAL A 31 -7.68 -2.29 -5.04
CA VAL A 31 -8.63 -1.33 -5.62
C VAL A 31 -7.78 -0.37 -6.43
N GLY A 32 -7.98 -0.25 -7.74
CA GLY A 32 -7.07 0.52 -8.62
C GLY A 32 -6.83 1.96 -8.16
N GLU A 33 -7.66 2.89 -8.64
CA GLU A 33 -7.59 4.32 -8.29
C GLU A 33 -8.90 4.74 -7.63
N VAL A 34 -8.81 5.43 -6.49
CA VAL A 34 -9.99 5.99 -5.82
C VAL A 34 -10.33 7.34 -6.44
N ARG A 35 -11.33 7.37 -7.33
CA ARG A 35 -11.79 8.62 -7.97
C ARG A 35 -12.95 9.25 -7.23
N ASP A 36 -13.89 8.41 -6.80
CA ASP A 36 -15.17 8.80 -6.25
C ASP A 36 -15.34 8.37 -4.78
N PRO A 37 -16.27 9.00 -4.04
CA PRO A 37 -16.55 8.66 -2.64
C PRO A 37 -17.08 7.24 -2.41
N ILE A 38 -17.78 6.65 -3.39
CA ILE A 38 -18.39 5.32 -3.24
C ILE A 38 -17.29 4.26 -3.26
N THR A 39 -16.33 4.39 -4.18
CA THR A 39 -15.13 3.55 -4.24
C THR A 39 -14.30 3.68 -2.96
N ALA A 40 -14.11 4.91 -2.45
CA ALA A 40 -13.40 5.17 -1.20
C ALA A 40 -14.07 4.44 -0.02
N LYS A 41 -15.38 4.61 0.14
CA LYS A 41 -16.17 4.00 1.21
C LYS A 41 -16.14 2.47 1.15
N THR A 42 -16.20 1.91 -0.06
CA THR A 42 -16.13 0.46 -0.27
C THR A 42 -14.75 -0.09 0.09
N ALA A 43 -13.68 0.63 -0.29
CA ALA A 43 -12.31 0.25 0.06
C ALA A 43 -12.08 0.29 1.58
N ILE A 44 -12.54 1.34 2.26
CA ILE A 44 -12.44 1.46 3.73
C ILE A 44 -13.26 0.35 4.41
N GLY A 45 -14.50 0.09 3.96
CA GLY A 45 -15.33 -0.98 4.52
C GLY A 45 -14.73 -2.38 4.33
N ALA A 46 -14.08 -2.65 3.20
CA ALA A 46 -13.34 -3.88 3.00
C ALA A 46 -12.14 -3.98 3.97
N SER A 47 -11.46 -2.87 4.25
CA SER A 47 -10.36 -2.82 5.21
C SER A 47 -10.82 -3.15 6.63
N LEU A 48 -11.92 -2.54 7.08
CA LEU A 48 -12.51 -2.76 8.40
C LEU A 48 -13.04 -4.19 8.61
N THR A 49 -13.34 -4.92 7.53
CA THR A 49 -13.79 -6.32 7.58
C THR A 49 -12.64 -7.33 7.51
N GLY A 50 -11.39 -6.87 7.65
CA GLY A 50 -10.21 -7.74 7.77
C GLY A 50 -9.43 -7.97 6.47
N HIS A 51 -9.77 -7.26 5.39
CA HIS A 51 -9.00 -7.30 4.15
C HIS A 51 -7.87 -6.27 4.18
N ARG A 52 -6.70 -6.60 3.66
CA ARG A 52 -5.65 -5.62 3.38
C ARG A 52 -5.93 -4.98 2.04
N VAL A 53 -6.34 -3.72 2.07
CA VAL A 53 -6.71 -2.98 0.86
C VAL A 53 -5.55 -2.10 0.39
N PHE A 54 -5.18 -2.25 -0.88
CA PHE A 54 -4.22 -1.37 -1.54
C PHE A 54 -4.94 -0.54 -2.59
N SER A 55 -4.73 0.77 -2.56
CA SER A 55 -5.25 1.67 -3.58
C SER A 55 -4.35 2.86 -3.85
N THR A 56 -4.62 3.58 -4.93
CA THR A 56 -3.87 4.75 -5.36
C THR A 56 -4.75 5.99 -5.38
N LEU A 57 -4.18 7.12 -4.95
CA LEU A 57 -4.77 8.45 -5.02
C LEU A 57 -3.73 9.42 -5.59
N HIS A 58 -4.21 10.41 -6.36
CA HIS A 58 -3.36 11.46 -6.91
C HIS A 58 -3.25 12.62 -5.94
N THR A 59 -2.19 12.62 -5.13
CA THR A 59 -1.84 13.67 -4.16
C THR A 59 -0.36 14.03 -4.28
N ASN A 60 0.01 15.26 -3.89
CA ASN A 60 1.39 15.72 -4.06
C ASN A 60 2.34 15.16 -2.99
N ASN A 61 1.78 14.81 -1.83
CA ASN A 61 2.48 14.26 -0.68
C ASN A 61 1.53 13.35 0.14
N ALA A 62 2.12 12.60 1.07
CA ALA A 62 1.38 11.64 1.89
C ALA A 62 0.27 12.29 2.73
N PRO A 63 0.50 13.35 3.53
CA PRO A 63 -0.54 13.92 4.39
C PRO A 63 -1.71 14.54 3.61
N GLU A 64 -1.48 15.06 2.40
CA GLU A 64 -2.57 15.58 1.54
C GLU A 64 -3.61 14.48 1.24
N THR A 65 -3.24 13.21 1.25
CA THR A 65 -4.17 12.08 1.08
C THR A 65 -5.25 12.04 2.16
N VAL A 66 -4.92 12.40 3.40
CA VAL A 66 -5.88 12.48 4.51
C VAL A 66 -6.90 13.58 4.22
N ILE A 67 -6.42 14.77 3.85
CA ILE A 67 -7.27 15.92 3.50
C ILE A 67 -8.19 15.55 2.33
N ARG A 68 -7.66 14.90 1.29
CA ARG A 68 -8.43 14.49 0.10
C ARG A 68 -9.52 13.46 0.38
N LEU A 69 -9.36 12.61 1.40
CA LEU A 69 -10.40 11.68 1.84
C LEU A 69 -11.50 12.42 2.60
N ILE A 70 -11.13 13.38 3.45
CA ILE A 70 -12.07 14.24 4.17
C ILE A 70 -12.89 15.09 3.19
N ASP A 71 -12.24 15.72 2.21
CA ASP A 71 -12.91 16.52 1.16
C ASP A 71 -13.89 15.68 0.32
N ARG A 72 -13.66 14.37 0.22
CA ARG A 72 -14.56 13.42 -0.46
C ARG A 72 -15.70 12.91 0.43
N GLY A 73 -15.84 13.43 1.64
CA GLY A 73 -16.90 13.08 2.58
C GLY A 73 -16.66 11.76 3.32
N MET A 74 -15.40 11.31 3.42
CA MET A 74 -15.07 10.16 4.27
C MET A 74 -15.08 10.57 5.74
N ASP A 75 -15.70 9.73 6.57
CA ASP A 75 -15.70 9.92 8.01
C ASP A 75 -14.29 9.71 8.58
N PRO A 76 -13.71 10.70 9.27
CA PRO A 76 -12.35 10.63 9.81
C PRO A 76 -12.09 9.43 10.70
N PHE A 77 -13.07 9.02 11.52
CA PHE A 77 -12.90 7.91 12.44
C PHE A 77 -12.82 6.57 11.69
N ASN A 78 -13.73 6.34 10.75
CA ASN A 78 -13.77 5.10 9.98
C ASN A 78 -12.51 4.87 9.15
N PHE A 79 -12.00 5.90 8.46
CA PHE A 79 -10.80 5.69 7.65
C PHE A 79 -9.52 5.69 8.48
N ALA A 80 -9.46 6.40 9.61
CA ALA A 80 -8.29 6.38 10.49
C ALA A 80 -8.03 4.97 11.04
N ASP A 81 -9.08 4.25 11.46
CA ASP A 81 -8.97 2.87 11.95
C ASP A 81 -8.59 1.88 10.83
N ALA A 82 -9.08 2.14 9.62
CA ALA A 82 -8.80 1.32 8.44
C ALA A 82 -7.40 1.53 7.82
N MET A 83 -6.72 2.64 8.13
CA MET A 83 -5.54 3.11 7.41
C MET A 83 -4.24 2.68 8.11
N LEU A 84 -3.48 1.82 7.44
CA LEU A 84 -2.16 1.37 7.94
C LEU A 84 -1.04 2.35 7.63
N GLY A 85 -1.12 3.06 6.50
CA GLY A 85 -0.09 4.00 6.07
C GLY A 85 -0.32 4.53 4.66
N ILE A 86 0.35 5.64 4.35
CA ILE A 86 0.31 6.30 3.04
C ILE A 86 1.74 6.40 2.51
N ILE A 87 1.93 5.99 1.25
CA ILE A 87 3.22 6.09 0.55
C ILE A 87 3.09 7.13 -0.56
N ALA A 88 3.85 8.21 -0.44
CA ALA A 88 4.05 9.15 -1.54
C ALA A 88 5.29 8.74 -2.34
N GLN A 89 5.11 8.42 -3.62
CA GLN A 89 6.17 7.94 -4.50
C GLN A 89 6.46 8.94 -5.61
N ARG A 90 7.75 9.24 -5.83
CA ARG A 90 8.24 9.94 -7.01
C ARG A 90 9.27 9.08 -7.72
N LEU A 91 9.30 9.16 -9.04
CA LEU A 91 10.29 8.47 -9.87
C LEU A 91 11.27 9.49 -10.43
N ALA A 92 12.54 9.34 -10.07
CA ALA A 92 13.63 10.11 -10.64
C ALA A 92 14.37 9.26 -11.69
N ARG A 93 14.92 9.93 -12.70
CA ARG A 93 15.77 9.26 -13.69
C ARG A 93 17.08 8.83 -13.04
N ARG A 94 17.55 7.64 -13.37
CA ARG A 94 18.89 7.18 -12.98
C ARG A 94 19.93 7.82 -13.90
N LEU A 95 21.07 8.23 -13.32
CA LEU A 95 22.21 8.71 -14.10
C LEU A 95 22.81 7.55 -14.92
N CYS A 96 23.24 7.85 -16.15
CA CYS A 96 23.89 6.88 -17.02
C CYS A 96 25.20 6.38 -16.40
N SER A 97 25.45 5.08 -16.42
CA SER A 97 26.69 4.50 -15.89
C SER A 97 27.93 4.82 -16.74
N GLY A 98 27.75 5.11 -18.04
CA GLY A 98 28.86 5.36 -18.98
C GLY A 98 29.26 6.82 -19.16
N CYS A 99 28.37 7.79 -18.88
CA CYS A 99 28.65 9.21 -19.08
C CYS A 99 28.34 10.10 -17.86
N LYS A 100 28.06 9.53 -16.68
CA LYS A 100 27.97 10.33 -15.46
C LYS A 100 29.32 10.96 -15.14
N GLU A 101 29.31 12.25 -14.83
CA GLU A 101 30.49 13.00 -14.43
C GLU A 101 30.43 13.32 -12.94
N ALA A 102 31.59 13.30 -12.28
CA ALA A 102 31.69 13.70 -10.89
C ALA A 102 31.60 15.22 -10.79
N TYR A 103 30.77 15.70 -9.88
CA TYR A 103 30.55 17.11 -9.63
C TYR A 103 30.68 17.39 -8.13
N HIS A 104 31.38 18.47 -7.79
CA HIS A 104 31.43 18.98 -6.42
C HIS A 104 30.59 20.25 -6.33
N PRO A 105 29.41 20.20 -5.70
CA PRO A 105 28.55 21.36 -5.60
C PRO A 105 29.24 22.46 -4.80
N LYS A 106 28.99 23.72 -5.19
CA LYS A 106 29.35 24.85 -4.34
C LYS A 106 28.53 24.80 -3.05
N ARG A 107 29.02 25.45 -1.99
CA ARG A 107 28.37 25.39 -0.68
C ARG A 107 26.91 25.86 -0.72
N ASP A 108 26.61 26.89 -1.50
CA ASP A 108 25.27 27.43 -1.65
C ASP A 108 24.33 26.40 -2.28
N GLU A 109 24.74 25.78 -3.39
CA GLU A 109 23.97 24.73 -4.07
C GLU A 109 23.77 23.48 -3.20
N TYR A 110 24.78 23.11 -2.40
CA TYR A 110 24.65 22.01 -1.45
C TYR A 110 23.57 22.31 -0.40
N ASN A 111 23.57 23.53 0.16
CA ASN A 111 22.57 23.92 1.15
C ASN A 111 21.15 23.86 0.54
N ASP A 112 20.99 24.38 -0.69
CA ASP A 112 19.72 24.34 -1.41
C ASP A 112 19.19 22.90 -1.61
N LEU A 113 20.08 21.94 -1.91
CA LEU A 113 19.73 20.54 -2.13
C LEU A 113 19.40 19.77 -0.84
N VAL A 114 19.97 20.16 0.30
CA VAL A 114 19.74 19.50 1.60
C VAL A 114 18.48 20.02 2.28
N GLU A 115 18.15 21.30 2.08
CA GLU A 115 16.97 21.93 2.67
C GLU A 115 15.67 21.72 1.87
N ALA A 116 15.77 21.24 0.63
CA ALA A 116 14.64 20.93 -0.27
C ALA A 116 14.01 19.55 -0.03
#